data_AF-W2RR75-F1
#
_entry.id   AF-W2RR75-F1
#
_cell.length_a   1.000
_cell.length_b   1.000
_cell.length_c   1.000
_cell.angle_alpha   90.00
_cell.angle_beta   90.00
_cell.angle_gamma   90.00
#
_symmetry.space_group_name_H-M   'P 1'
#
loop_
_entity.id
_entity.type
_entity.pdbx_description
1 polymer ?
#
loop_
_entity_poly.entity_id
_entity_poly.type
_entity_poly.pdbx_seq_one_letter_code
_entity_poly.pdbx_strand_id
1 'polypeptide(L)'
;MSIASTEESLNGPPRSPRGANSALFTPLAIANGGITLKHRVVMAPMTRNRGVPLRCESTPENQNRVWVADELVAEYYAQRATEGGLIITESILPSPESGAMPGVPGMWLEEHARGWKLVTKAVHSKKGVIYAQLTHHGRAAIPHFAGHAPVSASMTPWSTDEKYPYPPPFTPKGVSYADSLVAYRDHPPVAMAVEHIHRTVADYVRAACMAMESGFDSVEIHGGNGYLVDQFIQSNVNKRTDEYGGGPEGRCRFALQLIEEIGREIGEEKVGIRLSPFGVYNDMADADRWATYTYLLREIRARFPRISYVHFVEAREDDVAKSQSLRQSWPEGMAFDLSFARKILGPTPILSAGGWNENSCWGVVETGKTVDACVFARWFVSNPDLVERLRQGRELAMYDRGRFYGPTSKREVGYTDYKTRKEEQE
;
A
#
# COMPACT_ATOMS: atom_id res chain seq x y z
N MET A 1 -62.32 31.07 5.79
CA MET A 1 -61.46 29.92 5.45
C MET A 1 -60.06 30.46 5.20
N SER A 2 -59.19 30.38 6.20
CA SER A 2 -57.79 30.75 6.08
C SER A 2 -57.02 29.48 5.73
N ILE A 3 -56.43 29.43 4.53
CA ILE A 3 -55.59 28.32 4.10
C ILE A 3 -54.15 28.77 4.41
N ALA A 4 -53.61 28.24 5.51
CA ALA A 4 -52.20 28.40 5.83
C ALA A 4 -51.37 27.61 4.81
N SER A 5 -50.55 28.32 4.05
CA SER A 5 -49.49 27.74 3.22
C SER A 5 -48.37 27.24 4.14
N THR A 6 -48.26 25.93 4.31
CA THR A 6 -47.07 25.30 4.89
C THR A 6 -45.93 25.39 3.88
N GLU A 7 -44.95 26.24 4.15
CA GLU A 7 -43.63 26.16 3.52
C GLU A 7 -42.96 24.85 3.98
N GLU A 8 -43.03 23.81 3.15
CA GLU A 8 -42.19 22.64 3.31
C GLU A 8 -40.72 23.03 3.10
N SER A 9 -39.92 22.73 4.12
CA SER A 9 -38.49 23.05 4.20
C SER A 9 -37.69 22.49 3.01
N LEU A 10 -37.02 23.38 2.29
CA LEU A 10 -35.95 23.10 1.31
C LEU A 10 -34.65 22.59 1.99
N ASN A 11 -34.74 21.69 2.96
CA ASN A 11 -33.56 21.11 3.59
C ASN A 11 -33.34 19.70 3.05
N GLY A 12 -32.57 19.62 1.96
CA GLY A 12 -31.89 18.38 1.60
C GLY A 12 -31.04 17.85 2.76
N PRO A 13 -30.54 16.60 2.69
CA PRO A 13 -29.75 16.02 3.77
C PRO A 13 -28.59 16.96 4.16
N PRO A 14 -28.28 17.11 5.46
CA PRO A 14 -27.23 18.01 5.91
C PRO A 14 -25.91 17.65 5.21
N ARG A 15 -25.29 18.66 4.57
CA ARG A 15 -24.00 18.48 3.90
C ARG A 15 -22.96 18.04 4.93
N SER A 16 -22.16 17.02 4.58
CA SER A 16 -21.06 16.56 5.42
C SER A 16 -20.15 17.73 5.83
N PRO A 17 -19.67 17.78 7.09
CA PRO A 17 -18.68 18.76 7.52
C PRO A 17 -17.47 18.80 6.58
N ARG A 18 -16.95 20.02 6.34
CA ARG A 18 -15.78 20.28 5.50
C ARG A 18 -14.78 21.18 6.21
N GLY A 19 -13.54 21.16 5.73
CA GLY A 19 -12.46 21.94 6.31
C GLY A 19 -12.22 21.55 7.78
N ALA A 20 -11.73 22.49 8.58
CA ALA A 20 -11.36 22.27 9.98
C ALA A 20 -12.46 21.65 10.87
N ASN A 21 -13.73 21.74 10.48
CA ASN A 21 -14.87 21.16 11.22
C ASN A 21 -15.09 19.66 10.93
N SER A 22 -14.36 19.08 9.99
CA SER A 22 -14.45 17.66 9.67
C SER A 22 -13.71 16.79 10.70
N ALA A 23 -14.26 15.61 10.99
CA ALA A 23 -13.59 14.57 11.75
C ALA A 23 -12.22 14.18 11.16
N LEU A 24 -11.95 14.46 9.87
CA LEU A 24 -10.61 14.31 9.28
C LEU A 24 -9.50 15.01 10.07
N PHE A 25 -9.80 16.07 10.82
CA PHE A 25 -8.83 16.82 11.62
C PHE A 25 -8.96 16.58 13.12
N THR A 26 -9.61 15.47 13.50
CA THR A 26 -9.68 15.02 14.89
C THR A 26 -8.68 13.90 15.16
N PRO A 27 -8.30 13.67 16.43
CA PRO A 27 -7.38 12.61 16.77
C PRO A 27 -7.90 11.20 16.42
N LEU A 28 -6.96 10.28 16.19
CA LEU A 28 -7.21 8.84 16.02
C LEU A 28 -6.12 8.04 16.75
N ALA A 29 -6.55 7.16 17.65
CA ALA A 29 -5.66 6.21 18.29
C ALA A 29 -5.40 5.02 17.35
N ILE A 30 -4.13 4.68 17.16
CA ILE A 30 -3.65 3.48 16.47
C ILE A 30 -2.62 2.78 17.36
N ALA A 31 -2.01 1.69 16.89
CA ALA A 31 -1.05 0.91 17.66
C ALA A 31 -1.56 0.55 19.07
N ASN A 32 -2.82 0.09 19.13
CA ASN A 32 -3.53 -0.21 20.38
C ASN A 32 -3.50 0.93 21.42
N GLY A 33 -3.52 2.19 20.96
CA GLY A 33 -3.45 3.39 21.80
C GLY A 33 -2.05 3.92 22.07
N GLY A 34 -0.99 3.23 21.64
CA GLY A 34 0.39 3.67 21.78
C GLY A 34 0.74 4.90 20.94
N ILE A 35 -0.01 5.14 19.85
CA ILE A 35 0.15 6.29 18.97
C ILE A 35 -1.20 7.00 18.81
N THR A 36 -1.23 8.31 19.06
CA THR A 36 -2.40 9.15 18.80
C THR A 36 -2.07 10.11 17.65
N LEU A 37 -2.64 9.85 16.48
CA LEU A 37 -2.56 10.75 15.34
C LEU A 37 -3.34 12.04 15.64
N LYS A 38 -2.88 13.18 15.13
CA LYS A 38 -3.58 14.47 15.25
C LYS A 38 -4.63 14.71 14.15
N HIS A 39 -4.61 13.89 13.10
CA HIS A 39 -5.59 13.92 12.02
C HIS A 39 -5.68 12.56 11.34
N ARG A 40 -6.74 12.37 10.56
CA ARG A 40 -7.13 11.13 9.88
C ARG A 40 -6.86 11.16 8.37
N VAL A 41 -6.08 12.14 7.91
CA VAL A 41 -5.51 12.22 6.56
C VAL A 41 -4.16 11.52 6.56
N VAL A 42 -4.06 10.37 5.88
CA VAL A 42 -2.88 9.49 5.89
C VAL A 42 -2.21 9.48 4.52
N MET A 43 -0.88 9.56 4.46
CA MET A 43 -0.14 9.38 3.21
C MET A 43 -0.05 7.89 2.87
N ALA A 44 -0.55 7.54 1.69
CA ALA A 44 -0.54 6.17 1.19
C ALA A 44 0.88 5.68 0.90
N PRO A 45 1.10 4.35 0.95
CA PRO A 45 2.27 3.74 0.36
C PRO A 45 2.30 3.96 -1.16
N MET A 46 3.36 4.59 -1.64
CA MET A 46 3.50 4.97 -3.05
C MET A 46 4.91 4.69 -3.54
N THR A 47 5.12 3.60 -4.28
CA THR A 47 6.37 3.37 -5.00
C THR A 47 6.66 4.52 -5.96
N ARG A 48 7.84 5.14 -5.82
CA ARG A 48 8.25 6.27 -6.67
C ARG A 48 9.49 5.96 -7.52
N ASN A 49 10.14 4.82 -7.31
CA ASN A 49 11.34 4.39 -8.02
C ASN A 49 12.47 5.44 -7.95
N ARG A 50 12.67 6.00 -6.74
CA ARG A 50 13.63 7.09 -6.48
C ARG A 50 14.85 6.69 -5.66
N GLY A 51 14.97 5.44 -5.21
CA GLY A 51 16.20 4.95 -4.58
C GLY A 51 17.40 5.04 -5.52
N VAL A 52 18.58 5.23 -4.94
CA VAL A 52 19.85 5.23 -5.68
C VAL A 52 20.44 3.82 -5.73
N PRO A 53 21.13 3.44 -6.81
CA PRO A 53 21.74 2.12 -6.87
C PRO A 53 22.83 2.03 -5.81
N LEU A 54 22.89 0.91 -5.09
CA LEU A 54 23.97 0.69 -4.12
C LEU A 54 25.34 0.67 -4.82
N ARG A 55 25.38 0.18 -6.07
CA ARG A 55 26.57 0.22 -6.92
C ARG A 55 26.31 1.13 -8.12
N CYS A 56 27.09 2.20 -8.23
CA CYS A 56 26.96 3.14 -9.35
C CYS A 56 27.29 2.49 -10.71
N GLU A 57 28.23 1.54 -10.71
CA GLU A 57 28.57 0.76 -11.90
C GLU A 57 27.73 -0.52 -11.96
N SER A 58 26.97 -0.67 -13.04
CA SER A 58 26.18 -1.85 -13.35
C SER A 58 26.66 -2.38 -14.70
N THR A 59 27.08 -3.64 -14.74
CA THR A 59 27.53 -4.34 -15.97
C THR A 59 26.62 -5.54 -16.24
N PRO A 60 26.57 -6.07 -17.47
CA PRO A 60 25.79 -7.28 -17.76
C PRO A 60 26.13 -8.46 -16.84
N GLU A 61 27.40 -8.61 -16.46
CA GLU A 61 27.92 -9.69 -15.60
C GLU A 61 27.66 -9.42 -14.11
N ASN A 62 27.53 -8.16 -13.71
CA ASN A 62 27.34 -7.74 -12.31
C ASN A 62 26.32 -6.59 -12.23
N GLN A 63 25.07 -6.91 -12.49
CA GLN A 63 23.98 -5.94 -12.55
C GLN A 63 23.64 -5.40 -11.14
N ASN A 64 23.41 -4.10 -11.00
CA ASN A 64 22.86 -3.54 -9.77
C ASN A 64 21.38 -3.98 -9.61
N ARG A 65 21.09 -4.64 -8.49
CA ARG A 65 19.72 -5.05 -8.10
C ARG A 65 19.30 -4.50 -6.75
N VAL A 66 20.16 -3.68 -6.14
CA VAL A 66 19.99 -3.17 -4.78
C VAL A 66 19.87 -1.65 -4.86
N TRP A 67 18.88 -1.10 -4.16
CA TRP A 67 18.60 0.32 -4.14
C TRP A 67 18.49 0.80 -2.70
N VAL A 68 18.97 2.00 -2.42
CA VAL A 68 18.95 2.58 -1.08
C VAL A 68 18.24 3.94 -1.12
N ALA A 69 17.59 4.30 -0.01
CA ALA A 69 17.10 5.65 0.18
C ALA A 69 18.27 6.61 0.45
N ASP A 70 18.17 7.85 -0.04
CA ASP A 70 19.17 8.91 0.13
C ASP A 70 18.50 10.20 0.67
N GLU A 71 19.24 11.31 0.69
CA GLU A 71 18.75 12.60 1.17
C GLU A 71 17.53 13.11 0.40
N LEU A 72 17.44 12.83 -0.91
CA LEU A 72 16.29 13.23 -1.72
C LEU A 72 15.02 12.47 -1.30
N VAL A 73 15.14 11.17 -1.01
CA VAL A 73 14.03 10.38 -0.47
C VAL A 73 13.64 10.89 0.92
N ALA A 74 14.60 11.26 1.76
CA ALA A 74 14.33 11.86 3.07
C ALA A 74 13.59 13.21 2.93
N GLU A 75 14.02 14.07 2.01
CA GLU A 75 13.35 15.34 1.71
C GLU A 75 11.88 15.12 1.29
N TYR A 76 11.62 14.15 0.42
CA TYR A 76 10.27 13.84 -0.06
C TYR A 76 9.28 13.52 1.08
N TYR A 77 9.69 12.64 2.00
CA TYR A 77 8.87 12.30 3.16
C TYR A 77 8.80 13.45 4.16
N ALA A 78 9.91 14.19 4.36
CA ALA A 78 9.92 15.36 5.23
C ALA A 78 8.93 16.42 4.75
N GLN A 79 8.86 16.72 3.45
CA GLN A 79 7.91 17.69 2.89
C GLN A 79 6.44 17.36 3.22
N ARG A 80 6.11 16.07 3.35
CA ARG A 80 4.74 15.57 3.59
C ARG A 80 4.43 15.30 5.06
N ALA A 81 5.44 15.37 5.93
CA ALA A 81 5.27 15.14 7.35
C ALA A 81 4.64 16.36 8.03
N THR A 82 3.61 16.07 8.81
CA THR A 82 2.90 17.01 9.69
C THR A 82 2.93 16.48 11.13
N GLU A 83 2.80 17.35 12.12
CA GLU A 83 2.78 16.94 13.52
C GLU A 83 1.63 15.95 13.78
N GLY A 84 1.97 14.73 14.22
CA GLY A 84 1.02 13.65 14.46
C GLY A 84 0.31 13.11 13.22
N GLY A 85 0.82 13.39 12.01
CA GLY A 85 0.32 12.79 10.78
C GLY A 85 0.99 11.46 10.48
N LEU A 86 0.21 10.48 9.99
CA LEU A 86 0.74 9.16 9.58
C LEU A 86 1.17 9.17 8.12
N ILE A 87 2.40 8.71 7.90
CA ILE A 87 2.97 8.37 6.60
C ILE A 87 3.21 6.87 6.54
N ILE A 88 2.79 6.24 5.45
CA ILE A 88 3.18 4.86 5.13
C ILE A 88 4.14 4.95 3.93
N THR A 89 5.32 4.36 4.05
CA THR A 89 6.34 4.45 2.99
C THR A 89 5.89 3.79 1.69
N GLU A 90 6.61 4.10 0.61
CA GLU A 90 6.70 3.19 -0.53
C GLU A 90 7.04 1.74 -0.13
N SER A 91 6.89 0.82 -1.09
CA SER A 91 7.30 -0.57 -0.90
C SER A 91 8.75 -0.67 -0.44
N ILE A 92 8.96 -1.34 0.67
CA ILE A 92 10.25 -1.73 1.21
C ILE A 92 10.40 -3.23 1.02
N LEU A 93 11.45 -3.63 0.32
CA LEU A 93 11.72 -5.03 -0.01
C LEU A 93 12.40 -5.73 1.19
N PRO A 94 11.86 -6.82 1.76
CA PRO A 94 12.45 -7.49 2.92
C PRO A 94 13.66 -8.37 2.58
N SER A 95 13.85 -8.76 1.32
CA SER A 95 14.97 -9.59 0.88
C SER A 95 15.36 -9.32 -0.57
N PRO A 96 16.54 -9.80 -1.03
CA PRO A 96 16.91 -9.76 -2.46
C PRO A 96 15.86 -10.41 -3.37
N GLU A 97 15.19 -11.47 -2.90
CA GLU A 97 14.20 -12.22 -3.69
C GLU A 97 12.86 -11.49 -3.88
N SER A 98 12.64 -10.47 -3.03
CA SER A 98 11.40 -9.70 -3.01
C SER A 98 11.28 -8.69 -4.17
N GLY A 99 12.41 -8.39 -4.83
CA GLY A 99 12.59 -7.24 -5.70
C GLY A 99 12.25 -7.48 -7.15
N ALA A 100 11.37 -6.62 -7.67
CA ALA A 100 10.99 -6.59 -9.08
C ALA A 100 11.36 -5.27 -9.77
N MET A 101 11.42 -4.15 -9.02
CA MET A 101 11.38 -2.80 -9.58
C MET A 101 12.67 -1.99 -9.37
N PRO A 102 13.17 -1.31 -10.42
CA PRO A 102 14.32 -0.43 -10.29
C PRO A 102 13.99 0.75 -9.37
N GLY A 103 14.94 1.19 -8.55
CA GLY A 103 14.79 2.34 -7.65
C GLY A 103 13.90 2.10 -6.43
N VAL A 104 13.55 0.85 -6.10
CA VAL A 104 12.76 0.51 -4.90
C VAL A 104 13.70 0.04 -3.78
N PRO A 105 13.80 0.77 -2.65
CA PRO A 105 14.74 0.42 -1.60
C PRO A 105 14.38 -0.85 -0.82
N GLY A 106 15.41 -1.51 -0.28
CA GLY A 106 15.28 -2.68 0.57
C GLY A 106 15.32 -2.39 2.08
N MET A 107 15.32 -3.48 2.87
CA MET A 107 15.56 -3.51 4.32
C MET A 107 16.17 -4.86 4.76
N TRP A 108 17.33 -5.20 4.21
CA TRP A 108 18.12 -6.39 4.61
C TRP A 108 19.64 -6.15 4.68
N LEU A 109 20.08 -4.90 4.50
CA LEU A 109 21.49 -4.49 4.53
C LEU A 109 21.64 -3.27 5.43
N GLU A 110 22.82 -3.07 5.98
CA GLU A 110 23.13 -1.87 6.78
C GLU A 110 22.99 -0.59 5.94
N GLU A 111 23.31 -0.62 4.66
CA GLU A 111 23.10 0.50 3.73
C GLU A 111 21.63 0.89 3.60
N HIS A 112 20.73 -0.10 3.62
CA HIS A 112 19.29 0.17 3.64
C HIS A 112 18.89 0.86 4.94
N ALA A 113 19.33 0.33 6.08
CA ALA A 113 19.05 0.91 7.39
C ALA A 113 19.56 2.35 7.50
N ARG A 114 20.77 2.62 7.02
CA ARG A 114 21.36 3.98 6.97
C ARG A 114 20.51 4.94 6.16
N GLY A 115 20.10 4.55 4.95
CA GLY A 115 19.24 5.36 4.09
C GLY A 115 17.89 5.66 4.74
N TRP A 116 17.22 4.63 5.27
CA TRP A 116 15.93 4.80 5.93
C TRP A 116 16.00 5.59 7.24
N LYS A 117 17.12 5.54 7.97
CA LYS A 117 17.33 6.36 9.16
C LYS A 117 17.38 7.86 8.85
N LEU A 118 17.82 8.25 7.64
CA LEU A 118 17.71 9.64 7.19
C LEU A 118 16.23 10.05 7.06
N VAL A 119 15.43 9.17 6.45
CA VAL A 119 13.99 9.38 6.22
C VAL A 119 13.23 9.48 7.54
N THR A 120 13.37 8.50 8.44
CA THR A 120 12.65 8.47 9.72
C THR A 120 13.02 9.68 10.57
N LYS A 121 14.31 10.02 10.66
CA LYS A 121 14.78 11.24 11.34
C LYS A 121 14.15 12.50 10.77
N ALA A 122 14.06 12.62 9.43
CA ALA A 122 13.48 13.79 8.79
C ALA A 122 11.98 13.92 9.07
N VAL A 123 11.23 12.81 9.08
CA VAL A 123 9.80 12.80 9.46
C VAL A 123 9.61 13.13 10.94
N HIS A 124 10.38 12.50 11.83
CA HIS A 124 10.33 12.73 13.27
C HIS A 124 10.73 14.15 13.67
N SER A 125 11.60 14.81 12.90
CA SER A 125 11.93 16.23 13.12
C SER A 125 10.70 17.16 12.97
N LYS A 126 9.70 16.73 12.19
CA LYS A 126 8.39 17.39 12.06
C LYS A 126 7.32 16.78 12.97
N LYS A 127 7.71 15.88 13.87
CA LYS A 127 6.84 15.11 14.77
C LYS A 127 5.79 14.28 14.02
N GLY A 128 6.09 13.88 12.79
CA GLY A 128 5.25 12.92 12.05
C GLY A 128 5.44 11.51 12.55
N VAL A 129 4.53 10.61 12.15
CA VAL A 129 4.60 9.17 12.40
C VAL A 129 4.83 8.48 11.07
N ILE A 130 5.71 7.48 11.02
CA ILE A 130 6.06 6.76 9.79
C ILE A 130 6.11 5.25 9.96
N TYR A 131 5.39 4.55 9.09
CA TYR A 131 5.32 3.09 9.03
C TYR A 131 6.04 2.57 7.79
N ALA A 132 6.85 1.50 7.95
CA ALA A 132 7.53 0.82 6.85
C ALA A 132 6.61 -0.20 6.17
N GLN A 133 6.26 -0.02 4.89
CA GLN A 133 5.46 -1.02 4.16
C GLN A 133 6.33 -2.15 3.58
N LEU A 134 6.29 -3.34 4.18
CA LEU A 134 7.04 -4.51 3.72
C LEU A 134 6.33 -5.22 2.56
N THR A 135 7.00 -5.32 1.41
CA THR A 135 6.43 -5.82 0.16
C THR A 135 7.33 -6.85 -0.52
N HIS A 136 6.76 -7.98 -0.92
CA HIS A 136 7.40 -8.98 -1.77
C HIS A 136 6.59 -9.13 -3.06
N HIS A 137 7.16 -8.84 -4.23
CA HIS A 137 6.39 -8.77 -5.48
C HIS A 137 5.92 -10.14 -6.00
N GLY A 138 6.64 -11.22 -5.67
CA GLY A 138 6.26 -12.57 -6.06
C GLY A 138 6.20 -12.73 -7.58
N ARG A 139 5.10 -13.25 -8.14
CA ARG A 139 4.92 -13.41 -9.60
C ARG A 139 4.85 -12.10 -10.40
N ALA A 140 4.82 -10.94 -9.73
CA ALA A 140 4.93 -9.63 -10.37
C ALA A 140 6.39 -9.16 -10.52
N ALA A 141 7.35 -10.06 -10.31
CA ALA A 141 8.76 -9.86 -10.67
C ALA A 141 9.11 -10.52 -12.01
N ILE A 142 10.20 -10.07 -12.63
CA ILE A 142 10.78 -10.72 -13.81
C ILE A 142 12.27 -11.01 -13.59
N PRO A 143 12.83 -12.09 -14.16
CA PRO A 143 14.22 -12.48 -13.94
C PRO A 143 15.23 -11.41 -14.35
N HIS A 144 14.90 -10.60 -15.35
CA HIS A 144 15.73 -9.49 -15.82
C HIS A 144 16.06 -8.47 -14.71
N PHE A 145 15.14 -8.22 -13.78
CA PHE A 145 15.35 -7.30 -12.65
C PHE A 145 15.68 -8.02 -11.35
N ALA A 146 15.08 -9.18 -11.09
CA ALA A 146 15.29 -9.94 -9.87
C ALA A 146 16.62 -10.72 -9.86
N GLY A 147 17.10 -11.15 -11.03
CA GLY A 147 18.28 -12.01 -11.17
C GLY A 147 18.02 -13.50 -10.92
N HIS A 148 16.79 -13.87 -10.62
CA HIS A 148 16.33 -15.25 -10.45
C HIS A 148 14.88 -15.37 -10.95
N ALA A 149 14.37 -16.60 -11.07
CA ALA A 149 12.97 -16.81 -11.41
C ALA A 149 12.06 -16.21 -10.32
N PRO A 150 10.95 -15.55 -10.68
CA PRO A 150 9.98 -15.08 -9.70
C PRO A 150 9.42 -16.26 -8.91
N VAL A 151 8.94 -16.00 -7.69
CA VAL A 151 8.34 -17.02 -6.82
C VAL A 151 6.91 -16.67 -6.48
N SER A 152 6.09 -17.67 -6.17
CA SER A 152 4.68 -17.48 -5.81
C SER A 152 4.14 -18.68 -5.04
N ALA A 153 2.88 -18.61 -4.62
CA ALA A 153 2.18 -19.73 -3.99
C ALA A 153 2.13 -20.96 -4.93
N SER A 154 2.05 -20.76 -6.25
CA SER A 154 1.99 -21.82 -7.26
C SER A 154 2.61 -21.36 -8.58
N MET A 155 2.85 -22.28 -9.52
CA MET A 155 3.40 -21.98 -10.85
C MET A 155 2.37 -21.37 -11.81
N THR A 156 1.44 -20.58 -11.30
CA THR A 156 0.34 -20.01 -12.09
C THR A 156 0.85 -18.82 -12.91
N PRO A 157 0.92 -18.91 -14.26
CA PRO A 157 1.32 -17.79 -15.10
C PRO A 157 0.28 -16.68 -15.09
N TRP A 158 0.63 -15.53 -15.64
CA TRP A 158 -0.33 -14.47 -15.92
C TRP A 158 -1.26 -14.89 -17.06
N SER A 159 -2.56 -14.61 -16.90
CA SER A 159 -3.59 -14.92 -17.90
C SER A 159 -3.62 -13.92 -19.06
N THR A 160 -3.00 -12.75 -18.88
CA THR A 160 -2.96 -11.63 -19.82
C THR A 160 -1.60 -11.51 -20.51
N ASP A 161 -1.54 -10.70 -21.57
CA ASP A 161 -0.30 -10.25 -22.23
C ASP A 161 0.29 -8.98 -21.57
N GLU A 162 -0.04 -8.74 -20.30
CA GLU A 162 0.50 -7.59 -19.58
C GLU A 162 2.03 -7.70 -19.51
N LYS A 163 2.68 -6.56 -19.74
CA LYS A 163 4.13 -6.45 -19.78
C LYS A 163 4.64 -5.68 -18.59
N TYR A 164 5.80 -6.12 -18.10
CA TYR A 164 6.56 -5.39 -17.12
C TYR A 164 6.88 -3.98 -17.62
N PRO A 165 6.62 -2.92 -16.83
CA PRO A 165 6.54 -1.57 -17.36
C PRO A 165 7.91 -0.95 -17.66
N TYR A 166 9.02 -1.59 -17.29
CA TYR A 166 10.37 -1.11 -17.59
C TYR A 166 11.10 -2.03 -18.57
N PRO A 167 11.89 -1.46 -19.50
CA PRO A 167 12.80 -2.24 -20.31
C PRO A 167 13.83 -2.96 -19.43
N PRO A 168 14.19 -4.22 -19.71
CA PRO A 168 15.30 -4.90 -19.05
C PRO A 168 16.58 -4.05 -19.01
N PRO A 169 17.38 -4.17 -17.92
CA PRO A 169 18.72 -3.60 -17.90
C PRO A 169 19.51 -4.05 -19.13
N PHE A 170 20.31 -3.15 -19.71
CA PHE A 170 21.14 -3.43 -20.89
C PHE A 170 20.37 -3.79 -22.17
N THR A 171 19.11 -3.36 -22.30
CA THR A 171 18.37 -3.42 -23.58
C THR A 171 19.20 -2.77 -24.70
N PRO A 172 19.42 -3.44 -25.85
CA PRO A 172 20.21 -2.91 -26.96
C PRO A 172 19.68 -1.58 -27.50
N LYS A 173 20.59 -0.70 -27.93
CA LYS A 173 20.23 0.55 -28.61
C LYS A 173 19.50 0.24 -29.91
N GLY A 174 18.47 1.04 -30.22
CA GLY A 174 17.67 0.90 -31.45
C GLY A 174 16.43 0.03 -31.30
N VAL A 175 16.26 -0.66 -30.17
CA VAL A 175 14.98 -1.34 -29.83
C VAL A 175 13.98 -0.29 -29.33
N SER A 176 12.74 -0.33 -29.83
CA SER A 176 11.70 0.57 -29.37
C SER A 176 11.32 0.27 -27.91
N TYR A 177 10.79 1.26 -27.19
CA TYR A 177 10.33 1.04 -25.81
C TYR A 177 9.31 -0.10 -25.73
N ALA A 178 8.32 -0.11 -26.62
CA ALA A 178 7.25 -1.12 -26.62
C ALA A 178 7.77 -2.53 -26.90
N ASP A 179 8.76 -2.67 -27.79
CA ASP A 179 9.36 -3.95 -28.16
C ASP A 179 10.32 -4.48 -27.10
N SER A 180 10.86 -3.60 -26.25
CA SER A 180 11.76 -3.99 -25.15
C SER A 180 11.04 -4.54 -23.92
N LEU A 181 9.73 -4.32 -23.78
CA LEU A 181 9.00 -4.73 -22.60
C LEU A 181 8.76 -6.25 -22.58
N VAL A 182 8.91 -6.83 -21.40
CA VAL A 182 8.83 -8.27 -21.16
C VAL A 182 7.43 -8.64 -20.68
N ALA A 183 6.77 -9.61 -21.32
CA ALA A 183 5.47 -10.11 -20.85
C ALA A 183 5.64 -10.95 -19.59
N TYR A 184 4.78 -10.74 -18.59
CA TYR A 184 4.86 -11.52 -17.35
C TYR A 184 4.60 -13.01 -17.57
N ARG A 185 3.70 -13.35 -18.51
CA ARG A 185 3.35 -14.74 -18.82
C ARG A 185 4.50 -15.58 -19.36
N ASP A 186 5.52 -14.96 -19.93
CA ASP A 186 6.71 -15.65 -20.47
C ASP A 186 7.69 -16.06 -19.37
N HIS A 187 7.46 -15.61 -18.14
CA HIS A 187 8.28 -15.91 -16.96
C HIS A 187 7.40 -16.40 -15.81
N PRO A 188 6.78 -17.59 -15.92
CA PRO A 188 5.95 -18.15 -14.86
C PRO A 188 6.76 -18.28 -13.56
N PRO A 189 6.12 -18.07 -12.39
CA PRO A 189 6.81 -18.18 -11.12
C PRO A 189 7.14 -19.63 -10.76
N VAL A 190 8.14 -19.80 -9.90
CA VAL A 190 8.41 -21.05 -9.19
C VAL A 190 7.48 -21.15 -7.98
N ALA A 191 6.81 -22.29 -7.81
CA ALA A 191 6.02 -22.55 -6.61
C ALA A 191 6.95 -22.72 -5.40
N MET A 192 6.71 -21.94 -4.34
CA MET A 192 7.52 -22.00 -3.13
C MET A 192 7.33 -23.34 -2.41
N ALA A 193 8.40 -24.01 -2.01
CA ALA A 193 8.31 -25.11 -1.05
C ALA A 193 7.95 -24.57 0.35
N VAL A 194 7.46 -25.40 1.26
CA VAL A 194 7.10 -24.97 2.64
C VAL A 194 8.31 -24.36 3.35
N GLU A 195 9.49 -24.93 3.18
CA GLU A 195 10.74 -24.41 3.74
C GLU A 195 11.09 -23.03 3.17
N HIS A 196 10.72 -22.78 1.92
CA HIS A 196 10.89 -21.46 1.29
C HIS A 196 9.91 -20.45 1.86
N ILE A 197 8.66 -20.84 2.12
CA ILE A 197 7.68 -20.01 2.81
C ILE A 197 8.23 -19.60 4.18
N HIS A 198 8.78 -20.54 4.95
CA HIS A 198 9.38 -20.24 6.26
C HIS A 198 10.59 -19.30 6.18
N ARG A 199 11.49 -19.48 5.20
CA ARG A 199 12.58 -18.52 4.97
C ARG A 199 12.06 -17.12 4.64
N THR A 200 11.00 -17.05 3.84
CA THR A 200 10.38 -15.77 3.47
C THR A 200 9.76 -15.08 4.68
N VAL A 201 9.07 -15.82 5.57
CA VAL A 201 8.59 -15.29 6.85
C VAL A 201 9.75 -14.73 7.67
N ALA A 202 10.86 -15.47 7.78
CA ALA A 202 12.05 -15.00 8.49
C ALA A 202 12.65 -13.74 7.86
N ASP A 203 12.61 -13.59 6.53
CA ASP A 203 13.06 -12.38 5.84
C ASP A 203 12.21 -11.15 6.21
N TYR A 204 10.88 -11.32 6.20
CA TYR A 204 9.94 -10.29 6.66
C TYR A 204 10.18 -9.88 8.11
N VAL A 205 10.41 -10.85 9.00
CA VAL A 205 10.72 -10.61 10.41
C VAL A 205 12.02 -9.81 10.56
N ARG A 206 13.11 -10.22 9.90
CA ARG A 206 14.38 -9.49 9.96
C ARG A 206 14.26 -8.07 9.44
N ALA A 207 13.54 -7.88 8.34
CA ALA A 207 13.27 -6.56 7.79
C ALA A 207 12.44 -5.69 8.75
N ALA A 208 11.47 -6.26 9.45
CA ALA A 208 10.68 -5.55 10.45
C ALA A 208 11.54 -5.10 11.65
N CYS A 209 12.39 -5.97 12.17
CA CYS A 209 13.33 -5.61 13.25
C CYS A 209 14.28 -4.48 12.81
N MET A 210 14.87 -4.61 11.62
CA MET A 210 15.76 -3.58 11.06
C MET A 210 15.03 -2.26 10.79
N ALA A 211 13.73 -2.29 10.44
CA ALA A 211 12.92 -1.10 10.33
C ALA A 211 12.76 -0.40 11.71
N MET A 212 12.47 -1.14 12.77
CA MET A 212 12.42 -0.58 14.13
C MET A 212 13.77 0.04 14.54
N GLU A 213 14.88 -0.64 14.27
CA GLU A 213 16.24 -0.12 14.53
C GLU A 213 16.58 1.13 13.70
N SER A 214 15.99 1.24 12.52
CA SER A 214 16.10 2.42 11.63
C SER A 214 15.20 3.57 12.05
N GLY A 215 14.43 3.42 13.14
CA GLY A 215 13.58 4.46 13.71
C GLY A 215 12.19 4.55 13.08
N PHE A 216 11.70 3.51 12.41
CA PHE A 216 10.27 3.45 12.07
C PHE A 216 9.42 3.28 13.33
N ASP A 217 8.21 3.85 13.32
CA ASP A 217 7.30 3.72 14.44
C ASP A 217 6.62 2.34 14.47
N SER A 218 6.48 1.70 13.30
CA SER A 218 5.83 0.40 13.09
C SER A 218 6.01 -0.07 11.64
N VAL A 219 5.43 -1.23 11.30
CA VAL A 219 5.45 -1.78 9.94
C VAL A 219 4.03 -2.05 9.42
N GLU A 220 3.86 -2.01 8.10
CA GLU A 220 2.66 -2.47 7.39
C GLU A 220 3.02 -3.64 6.47
N ILE A 221 2.37 -4.79 6.64
CA ILE A 221 2.48 -5.92 5.72
C ILE A 221 1.66 -5.59 4.46
N HIS A 222 2.29 -5.65 3.28
CA HIS A 222 1.54 -5.52 2.02
C HIS A 222 0.86 -6.85 1.64
N GLY A 223 -0.39 -7.02 2.10
CA GLY A 223 -1.27 -8.18 1.86
C GLY A 223 -2.26 -8.03 0.69
N GLY A 224 -1.94 -7.24 -0.33
CA GLY A 224 -2.89 -6.87 -1.39
C GLY A 224 -2.20 -6.54 -2.72
N ASN A 225 -2.96 -5.99 -3.67
CA ASN A 225 -2.53 -5.59 -5.01
C ASN A 225 -1.81 -6.71 -5.80
N GLY A 226 -2.15 -7.96 -5.55
CA GLY A 226 -1.59 -9.11 -6.26
C GLY A 226 -0.11 -9.37 -6.05
N TYR A 227 0.48 -8.85 -4.96
CA TYR A 227 1.83 -9.21 -4.53
C TYR A 227 1.83 -10.50 -3.71
N LEU A 228 3.00 -10.99 -3.27
CA LEU A 228 3.18 -12.37 -2.81
C LEU A 228 2.15 -12.81 -1.76
N VAL A 229 1.87 -11.98 -0.76
CA VAL A 229 0.89 -12.31 0.28
C VAL A 229 -0.52 -12.48 -0.32
N ASP A 230 -0.93 -11.59 -1.23
CA ASP A 230 -2.21 -11.67 -1.94
C ASP A 230 -2.27 -12.85 -2.93
N GLN A 231 -1.12 -13.22 -3.51
CA GLN A 231 -0.96 -14.42 -4.34
C GLN A 231 -1.18 -15.72 -3.55
N PHE A 232 -0.91 -15.74 -2.25
CA PHE A 232 -1.32 -16.83 -1.37
C PHE A 232 -2.81 -16.77 -1.03
N ILE A 233 -3.37 -15.58 -0.80
CA ILE A 233 -4.77 -15.40 -0.39
C ILE A 233 -5.75 -15.84 -1.50
N GLN A 234 -5.48 -15.49 -2.77
CA GLN A 234 -6.49 -15.66 -3.82
C GLN A 234 -6.36 -16.97 -4.60
N SER A 235 -7.50 -17.61 -4.80
CA SER A 235 -7.66 -18.94 -5.40
C SER A 235 -7.36 -19.03 -6.88
N ASN A 236 -7.30 -17.94 -7.65
CA ASN A 236 -6.83 -18.02 -9.03
C ASN A 236 -5.32 -18.28 -9.11
N VAL A 237 -4.54 -17.76 -8.16
CA VAL A 237 -3.08 -17.94 -8.11
C VAL A 237 -2.72 -19.15 -7.26
N ASN A 238 -3.23 -19.23 -6.04
CA ASN A 238 -2.89 -20.30 -5.12
C ASN A 238 -3.64 -21.59 -5.46
N LYS A 239 -2.90 -22.55 -6.04
CA LYS A 239 -3.37 -23.89 -6.41
C LYS A 239 -2.76 -24.98 -5.53
N ARG A 240 -2.19 -24.60 -4.37
CA ARG A 240 -1.53 -25.55 -3.47
C ARG A 240 -2.52 -26.54 -2.88
N THR A 241 -2.00 -27.72 -2.54
CA THR A 241 -2.72 -28.81 -1.88
C THR A 241 -2.18 -29.12 -0.48
N ASP A 242 -1.19 -28.36 -0.02
CA ASP A 242 -0.65 -28.45 1.33
C ASP A 242 -1.38 -27.48 2.29
N GLU A 243 -0.83 -27.29 3.49
CA GLU A 243 -1.43 -26.44 4.53
C GLU A 243 -1.56 -24.95 4.15
N TYR A 244 -0.87 -24.50 3.10
CA TYR A 244 -0.95 -23.13 2.59
C TYR A 244 -1.92 -23.00 1.41
N GLY A 245 -2.70 -24.03 1.11
CA GLY A 245 -3.59 -24.11 -0.04
C GLY A 245 -5.02 -24.53 0.28
N GLY A 246 -5.76 -24.97 -0.74
CA GLY A 246 -7.15 -25.38 -0.58
C GLY A 246 -8.09 -24.22 -0.28
N GLY A 247 -8.83 -24.30 0.83
CA GLY A 247 -9.85 -23.31 1.23
C GLY A 247 -9.27 -22.02 1.83
N PRO A 248 -10.14 -21.08 2.26
CA PRO A 248 -9.70 -19.84 2.92
C PRO A 248 -8.72 -20.03 4.07
N GLU A 249 -8.87 -21.10 4.87
CA GLU A 249 -7.96 -21.43 5.97
C GLU A 249 -6.49 -21.56 5.53
N GLY A 250 -6.21 -22.42 4.55
CA GLY A 250 -4.84 -22.61 4.09
C GLY A 250 -4.33 -21.42 3.29
N ARG A 251 -5.16 -20.82 2.43
CA ARG A 251 -4.77 -19.66 1.63
C ARG A 251 -4.42 -18.42 2.46
N CYS A 252 -5.10 -18.21 3.57
CA CYS A 252 -4.84 -17.09 4.48
C CYS A 252 -3.70 -17.38 5.48
N ARG A 253 -3.23 -18.63 5.60
CA ARG A 253 -2.23 -19.06 6.58
C ARG A 253 -0.96 -18.23 6.50
N PHE A 254 -0.44 -17.99 5.30
CA PHE A 254 0.79 -17.21 5.11
C PHE A 254 0.66 -15.76 5.63
N ALA A 255 -0.47 -15.10 5.34
CA ALA A 255 -0.73 -13.73 5.81
C ALA A 255 -0.83 -13.69 7.35
N LEU A 256 -1.54 -14.65 7.95
CA LEU A 256 -1.71 -14.74 9.41
C LEU A 256 -0.39 -15.07 10.11
N GLN A 257 0.43 -15.94 9.53
CA GLN A 257 1.76 -16.28 10.04
C GLN A 257 2.70 -15.07 10.00
N LEU A 258 2.65 -14.24 8.95
CA LEU A 258 3.43 -13.00 8.91
C LEU A 258 3.03 -12.03 10.03
N ILE A 259 1.72 -11.83 10.27
CA ILE A 259 1.26 -10.97 11.38
C ILE A 259 1.75 -11.52 12.73
N GLU A 260 1.62 -12.83 12.93
CA GLU A 260 2.03 -13.50 14.17
C GLU A 260 3.53 -13.39 14.43
N GLU A 261 4.37 -13.78 13.47
CA GLU A 261 5.82 -13.85 13.66
C GLU A 261 6.46 -12.46 13.71
N ILE A 262 5.98 -11.49 12.92
CA ILE A 262 6.43 -10.09 13.06
C ILE A 262 5.96 -9.53 14.41
N GLY A 263 4.68 -9.73 14.77
CA GLY A 263 4.12 -9.24 16.02
C GLY A 263 4.80 -9.80 17.27
N ARG A 264 5.30 -11.04 17.20
CA ARG A 264 6.11 -11.66 18.27
C ARG A 264 7.41 -10.90 18.51
N GLU A 265 8.07 -10.43 17.46
CA GLU A 265 9.39 -9.80 17.56
C GLU A 265 9.34 -8.30 17.87
N ILE A 266 8.43 -7.54 17.23
CA ILE A 266 8.40 -6.08 17.38
C ILE A 266 7.24 -5.55 18.24
N GLY A 267 6.29 -6.43 18.58
CA GLY A 267 5.02 -6.10 19.24
C GLY A 267 3.85 -6.15 18.24
N GLU A 268 2.78 -6.84 18.62
CA GLU A 268 1.54 -6.99 17.82
C GLU A 268 0.93 -5.64 17.43
N GLU A 269 0.98 -4.67 18.35
CA GLU A 269 0.49 -3.31 18.14
C GLU A 269 1.33 -2.49 17.16
N LYS A 270 2.50 -2.97 16.76
CA LYS A 270 3.36 -2.32 15.75
C LYS A 270 3.22 -2.91 14.36
N VAL A 271 2.20 -3.75 14.16
CA VAL A 271 1.89 -4.38 12.88
C VAL A 271 0.58 -3.81 12.34
N GLY A 272 0.60 -3.32 11.11
CA GLY A 272 -0.59 -3.12 10.29
C GLY A 272 -0.58 -4.08 9.11
N ILE A 273 -1.72 -4.29 8.47
CA ILE A 273 -1.81 -5.05 7.21
C ILE A 273 -2.67 -4.32 6.20
N ARG A 274 -2.21 -4.28 4.95
CA ARG A 274 -2.94 -3.72 3.81
C ARG A 274 -3.56 -4.82 2.96
N LEU A 275 -4.86 -4.74 2.69
CA LEU A 275 -5.64 -5.72 1.92
C LEU A 275 -6.40 -5.05 0.76
N SER A 276 -6.71 -5.83 -0.28
CA SER A 276 -7.48 -5.37 -1.44
C SER A 276 -8.60 -6.36 -1.80
N PRO A 277 -9.66 -6.46 -0.98
CA PRO A 277 -10.74 -7.44 -1.17
C PRO A 277 -11.43 -7.35 -2.52
N PHE A 278 -11.45 -6.16 -3.11
CA PHE A 278 -12.06 -5.87 -4.39
C PHE A 278 -11.05 -5.81 -5.55
N GLY A 279 -9.77 -6.06 -5.26
CA GLY A 279 -8.68 -5.90 -6.21
C GLY A 279 -8.74 -6.91 -7.35
N VAL A 280 -8.48 -6.42 -8.56
CA VAL A 280 -8.26 -7.22 -9.79
C VAL A 280 -6.90 -6.94 -10.44
N TYR A 281 -6.15 -5.97 -9.88
CA TYR A 281 -4.82 -5.59 -10.33
C TYR A 281 -3.83 -6.76 -10.21
N ASN A 282 -2.81 -6.81 -11.06
CA ASN A 282 -1.84 -7.91 -11.16
C ASN A 282 -2.48 -9.29 -11.43
N ASP A 283 -3.49 -9.31 -12.29
CA ASP A 283 -4.20 -10.52 -12.76
C ASP A 283 -4.79 -11.35 -11.60
N MET A 284 -5.36 -10.67 -10.60
CA MET A 284 -5.89 -11.31 -9.39
C MET A 284 -7.39 -11.60 -9.49
N ALA A 285 -7.76 -12.80 -9.06
CA ALA A 285 -9.15 -13.21 -8.93
C ALA A 285 -9.34 -14.26 -7.81
N ASP A 286 -10.49 -14.23 -7.16
CA ASP A 286 -10.87 -15.28 -6.24
C ASP A 286 -12.25 -15.83 -6.61
N ALA A 287 -12.42 -17.15 -6.48
CA ALA A 287 -13.68 -17.83 -6.74
C ALA A 287 -14.77 -17.44 -5.72
N ASP A 288 -14.39 -17.09 -4.49
CA ASP A 288 -15.27 -16.64 -3.42
C ASP A 288 -14.53 -15.63 -2.52
N ARG A 289 -14.50 -14.36 -2.96
CA ARG A 289 -13.85 -13.26 -2.24
C ARG A 289 -14.48 -13.08 -0.88
N TRP A 290 -15.80 -13.26 -0.76
CA TRP A 290 -16.49 -13.10 0.50
C TRP A 290 -16.06 -14.12 1.54
N ALA A 291 -16.06 -15.41 1.21
CA ALA A 291 -15.57 -16.45 2.13
C ALA A 291 -14.11 -16.21 2.51
N THR A 292 -13.27 -15.87 1.53
CA THR A 292 -11.82 -15.63 1.72
C THR A 292 -11.56 -14.47 2.67
N TYR A 293 -12.10 -13.28 2.37
CA TYR A 293 -11.80 -12.08 3.14
C TYR A 293 -12.57 -12.04 4.46
N THR A 294 -13.80 -12.57 4.55
CA THR A 294 -14.46 -12.67 5.85
C THR A 294 -13.77 -13.66 6.79
N TYR A 295 -13.21 -14.76 6.26
CA TYR A 295 -12.36 -15.66 7.05
C TYR A 295 -11.11 -14.93 7.56
N LEU A 296 -10.33 -14.31 6.66
CA LEU A 296 -9.11 -13.61 7.03
C LEU A 296 -9.35 -12.54 8.10
N LEU A 297 -10.40 -11.72 7.95
CA LEU A 297 -10.71 -10.66 8.90
C LEU A 297 -11.19 -11.20 10.27
N ARG A 298 -11.91 -12.33 10.29
CA ARG A 298 -12.30 -13.00 11.54
C ARG A 298 -11.08 -13.53 12.27
N GLU A 299 -10.16 -14.18 11.55
CA GLU A 299 -8.91 -14.67 12.12
C GLU A 299 -8.04 -13.53 12.65
N ILE A 300 -7.90 -12.43 11.89
CA ILE A 300 -7.19 -11.24 12.35
C ILE A 300 -7.81 -10.71 13.65
N ARG A 301 -9.13 -10.55 13.69
CA ARG A 301 -9.83 -10.06 14.88
C ARG A 301 -9.67 -10.98 16.09
N ALA A 302 -9.73 -12.29 15.88
CA ALA A 302 -9.69 -13.28 16.95
C ALA A 302 -8.27 -13.45 17.52
N ARG A 303 -7.26 -13.45 16.66
CA ARG A 303 -5.87 -13.78 17.02
C ARG A 303 -5.02 -12.56 17.36
N PHE A 304 -5.32 -11.40 16.75
CA PHE A 304 -4.50 -10.20 16.86
C PHE A 304 -5.33 -8.96 17.29
N PRO A 305 -5.98 -9.00 18.47
CA PRO A 305 -6.88 -7.94 18.92
C PRO A 305 -6.18 -6.58 19.15
N ARG A 306 -4.85 -6.55 19.28
CA ARG A 306 -4.02 -5.34 19.45
C ARG A 306 -3.37 -4.85 18.15
N ILE A 307 -3.62 -5.49 17.00
CA ILE A 307 -3.07 -5.05 15.70
C ILE A 307 -3.31 -3.55 15.48
N SER A 308 -2.32 -2.83 14.94
CA SER A 308 -2.37 -1.36 14.81
C SER A 308 -3.58 -0.90 14.01
N TYR A 309 -3.77 -1.49 12.83
CA TYR A 309 -4.88 -1.21 11.93
C TYR A 309 -5.00 -2.28 10.83
N VAL A 310 -6.14 -2.27 10.13
CA VAL A 310 -6.30 -2.90 8.82
C VAL A 310 -6.55 -1.81 7.77
N HIS A 311 -5.72 -1.78 6.74
CA HIS A 311 -5.77 -0.81 5.65
C HIS A 311 -6.38 -1.48 4.41
N PHE A 312 -7.44 -0.92 3.86
CA PHE A 312 -8.09 -1.45 2.66
C PHE A 312 -7.92 -0.54 1.46
N VAL A 313 -7.83 -1.16 0.28
CA VAL A 313 -8.13 -0.52 -0.99
C VAL A 313 -9.62 -0.69 -1.29
N GLU A 314 -10.33 0.42 -1.45
CA GLU A 314 -11.77 0.45 -1.79
C GLU A 314 -12.04 -0.13 -3.17
N ALA A 315 -13.28 -0.57 -3.37
CA ALA A 315 -13.75 -0.95 -4.70
C ALA A 315 -13.73 0.27 -5.63
N ARG A 316 -13.22 0.08 -6.84
CA ARG A 316 -13.35 1.08 -7.91
C ARG A 316 -14.58 0.76 -8.73
N GLU A 317 -15.41 1.76 -8.99
CA GLU A 317 -16.62 1.62 -9.79
C GLU A 317 -16.33 1.00 -11.16
N ASP A 318 -15.25 1.44 -11.81
CA ASP A 318 -14.76 0.87 -13.07
C ASP A 318 -14.44 -0.63 -12.97
N ASP A 319 -13.77 -1.06 -11.90
CA ASP A 319 -13.39 -2.46 -11.70
C ASP A 319 -14.63 -3.31 -11.43
N VAL A 320 -15.58 -2.82 -10.62
CA VAL A 320 -16.87 -3.49 -10.35
C VAL A 320 -17.68 -3.64 -11.63
N ALA A 321 -17.76 -2.60 -12.45
CA ALA A 321 -18.50 -2.63 -13.71
C ALA A 321 -17.89 -3.63 -14.71
N LYS A 322 -16.56 -3.61 -14.88
CA LYS A 322 -15.86 -4.39 -15.92
C LYS A 322 -15.52 -5.81 -15.50
N SER A 323 -15.27 -6.07 -14.22
CA SER A 323 -14.84 -7.39 -13.75
C SER A 323 -16.03 -8.28 -13.41
N GLN A 324 -16.31 -9.24 -14.29
CA GLN A 324 -17.27 -10.31 -14.02
C GLN A 324 -16.83 -11.19 -12.84
N SER A 325 -15.53 -11.49 -12.73
CA SER A 325 -15.00 -12.31 -11.63
C SER A 325 -15.23 -11.66 -10.27
N LEU A 326 -15.06 -10.34 -10.16
CA LEU A 326 -15.32 -9.59 -8.93
C LEU A 326 -16.80 -9.70 -8.56
N ARG A 327 -17.71 -9.42 -9.51
CA ARG A 327 -19.16 -9.47 -9.27
C ARG A 327 -19.68 -10.85 -8.89
N GLN A 328 -19.17 -11.92 -9.50
CA GLN A 328 -19.62 -13.29 -9.22
C GLN A 328 -19.10 -13.85 -7.88
N SER A 329 -17.97 -13.35 -7.42
CA SER A 329 -17.33 -13.79 -6.17
C SER A 329 -17.74 -12.98 -4.93
N TRP A 330 -18.69 -12.05 -5.11
CA TRP A 330 -19.25 -11.21 -4.05
C TRP A 330 -20.77 -11.48 -3.92
N PRO A 331 -21.36 -11.49 -2.70
CA PRO A 331 -22.76 -11.83 -2.52
C PRO A 331 -23.69 -10.87 -3.25
N GLU A 332 -24.70 -11.43 -3.90
CA GLU A 332 -25.75 -10.65 -4.55
C GLU A 332 -26.46 -9.74 -3.55
N GLY A 333 -26.71 -8.48 -3.94
CA GLY A 333 -27.38 -7.48 -3.11
C GLY A 333 -26.51 -6.86 -2.01
N MET A 334 -25.26 -7.31 -1.82
CA MET A 334 -24.33 -6.63 -0.92
C MET A 334 -23.57 -5.51 -1.63
N ALA A 335 -23.39 -4.39 -0.91
CA ALA A 335 -22.59 -3.28 -1.39
C ALA A 335 -21.10 -3.68 -1.51
N PHE A 336 -20.41 -3.09 -2.48
CA PHE A 336 -18.95 -3.16 -2.62
C PHE A 336 -18.31 -2.04 -1.79
N ASP A 337 -18.45 -2.14 -0.48
CA ASP A 337 -17.90 -1.19 0.49
C ASP A 337 -17.26 -1.92 1.68
N LEU A 338 -16.66 -1.17 2.61
CA LEU A 338 -15.98 -1.74 3.78
C LEU A 338 -16.90 -1.98 4.99
N SER A 339 -18.22 -1.93 4.85
CA SER A 339 -19.15 -2.16 5.97
C SER A 339 -19.04 -3.58 6.55
N PHE A 340 -18.82 -4.59 5.69
CA PHE A 340 -18.57 -5.96 6.12
C PHE A 340 -17.30 -6.05 6.98
N ALA A 341 -16.24 -5.35 6.59
CA ALA A 341 -14.97 -5.35 7.30
C ALA A 341 -15.13 -4.70 8.67
N ARG A 342 -15.81 -3.55 8.77
CA ARG A 342 -16.13 -2.94 10.07
C ARG A 342 -16.92 -3.88 10.98
N LYS A 343 -17.95 -4.55 10.45
CA LYS A 343 -18.77 -5.47 11.24
C LYS A 343 -17.95 -6.60 11.87
N ILE A 344 -16.90 -7.06 11.18
CA ILE A 344 -16.02 -8.15 11.65
C ILE A 344 -14.92 -7.62 12.58
N LEU A 345 -14.24 -6.54 12.17
CA LEU A 345 -13.09 -5.99 12.88
C LEU A 345 -13.47 -5.19 14.13
N GLY A 346 -14.74 -4.78 14.26
CA GLY A 346 -15.24 -4.09 15.45
C GLY A 346 -14.46 -2.78 15.70
N PRO A 347 -13.77 -2.62 16.84
CA PRO A 347 -13.05 -1.39 17.18
C PRO A 347 -11.65 -1.27 16.54
N THR A 348 -11.14 -2.30 15.86
CA THR A 348 -9.82 -2.22 15.22
C THR A 348 -9.81 -1.08 14.20
N PRO A 349 -8.80 -0.20 14.19
CA PRO A 349 -8.77 0.92 13.25
C PRO A 349 -8.78 0.47 11.79
N ILE A 350 -9.63 1.11 10.97
CA ILE A 350 -9.74 0.85 9.53
C ILE A 350 -9.28 2.08 8.74
N LEU A 351 -8.24 1.90 7.94
CA LEU A 351 -7.73 2.88 7.01
C LEU A 351 -8.27 2.57 5.60
N SER A 352 -8.76 3.57 4.88
CA SER A 352 -9.32 3.37 3.55
C SER A 352 -8.61 4.20 2.49
N ALA A 353 -8.12 3.53 1.45
CA ALA A 353 -7.56 4.12 0.24
C ALA A 353 -8.52 3.89 -0.95
N GLY A 354 -9.16 4.94 -1.46
CA GLY A 354 -10.25 4.77 -2.44
C GLY A 354 -10.42 5.89 -3.44
N GLY A 355 -9.33 6.48 -3.94
CA GLY A 355 -9.43 7.60 -4.87
C GLY A 355 -9.96 8.89 -4.23
N TRP A 356 -9.89 8.98 -2.90
CA TRP A 356 -10.24 10.17 -2.12
C TRP A 356 -9.60 11.42 -2.71
N ASN A 357 -10.40 12.48 -2.81
CA ASN A 357 -10.01 13.80 -3.29
C ASN A 357 -10.72 14.88 -2.46
N GLU A 358 -10.51 16.15 -2.80
CA GLU A 358 -11.10 17.31 -2.15
C GLU A 358 -12.64 17.37 -2.22
N ASN A 359 -13.28 16.49 -2.98
CA ASN A 359 -14.74 16.37 -3.07
C ASN A 359 -15.28 15.11 -2.39
N SER A 360 -14.56 13.99 -2.45
CA SER A 360 -15.05 12.67 -2.00
C SER A 360 -14.61 12.28 -0.60
N CYS A 361 -13.64 12.96 0.02
CA CYS A 361 -13.15 12.59 1.36
C CYS A 361 -14.08 13.01 2.52
N TRP A 362 -15.03 13.91 2.28
CA TRP A 362 -15.90 14.45 3.32
C TRP A 362 -17.02 13.47 3.69
N GLY A 363 -17.34 13.34 4.98
CA GLY A 363 -18.38 12.42 5.45
C GLY A 363 -17.90 11.00 5.72
N VAL A 364 -16.76 10.60 5.15
CA VAL A 364 -16.22 9.23 5.18
C VAL A 364 -15.91 8.76 6.61
N VAL A 365 -15.29 9.65 7.41
CA VAL A 365 -14.87 9.34 8.79
C VAL A 365 -15.78 9.95 9.86
N GLU A 366 -16.77 10.77 9.47
CA GLU A 366 -17.60 11.56 10.40
C GLU A 366 -18.46 10.69 11.32
N THR A 367 -18.97 9.58 10.76
CA THR A 367 -19.86 8.71 11.51
C THR A 367 -19.10 7.69 12.36
N GLY A 368 -17.81 7.46 12.08
CA GLY A 368 -17.04 6.35 12.64
C GLY A 368 -17.65 4.96 12.34
N LYS A 369 -18.63 4.86 11.44
CA LYS A 369 -19.43 3.65 11.21
C LYS A 369 -18.81 2.66 10.23
N THR A 370 -17.82 3.10 9.45
CA THR A 370 -17.19 2.24 8.42
C THR A 370 -15.67 2.31 8.53
N VAL A 371 -15.09 3.50 8.37
CA VAL A 371 -13.62 3.69 8.34
C VAL A 371 -13.21 4.81 9.30
N ASP A 372 -11.97 4.77 9.76
CA ASP A 372 -11.42 5.71 10.74
C ASP A 372 -10.45 6.71 10.13
N ALA A 373 -9.86 6.42 8.97
CA ALA A 373 -8.97 7.34 8.28
C ALA A 373 -9.02 7.22 6.76
N CYS A 374 -8.80 8.35 6.09
CA CYS A 374 -8.70 8.46 4.64
C CYS A 374 -7.22 8.46 4.23
N VAL A 375 -6.86 7.51 3.39
CA VAL A 375 -5.51 7.31 2.86
C VAL A 375 -5.43 7.89 1.45
N PHE A 376 -4.58 8.89 1.26
CA PHE A 376 -4.42 9.61 -0.01
C PHE A 376 -3.11 9.22 -0.68
N ALA A 377 -3.17 8.86 -1.96
CA ALA A 377 -1.98 8.56 -2.77
C ALA A 377 -1.63 9.74 -3.68
N ARG A 378 -2.20 9.75 -4.90
CA ARG A 378 -1.90 10.72 -5.98
C ARG A 378 -1.86 12.18 -5.52
N TRP A 379 -2.75 12.58 -4.62
CA TRP A 379 -2.78 13.97 -4.12
C TRP A 379 -1.61 14.32 -3.20
N PHE A 380 -1.11 13.38 -2.40
CA PHE A 380 0.13 13.59 -1.65
C PHE A 380 1.34 13.67 -2.58
N VAL A 381 1.30 13.10 -3.80
CA VAL A 381 2.41 13.28 -4.76
C VAL A 381 2.60 14.75 -5.09
N SER A 382 1.54 15.48 -5.43
CA SER A 382 1.62 16.89 -5.86
C SER A 382 1.41 17.93 -4.78
N ASN A 383 0.89 17.54 -3.61
CA ASN A 383 0.57 18.46 -2.52
C ASN A 383 1.33 18.05 -1.26
N PRO A 384 2.57 18.53 -1.05
CA PRO A 384 3.29 18.26 0.20
C PRO A 384 2.55 18.76 1.44
N ASP A 385 1.72 19.79 1.29
CA ASP A 385 0.88 20.40 2.32
C ASP A 385 -0.60 19.99 2.24
N LEU A 386 -0.90 18.81 1.67
CA LEU A 386 -2.27 18.32 1.43
C LEU A 386 -3.20 18.47 2.65
N VAL A 387 -2.70 18.15 3.85
CA VAL A 387 -3.46 18.22 5.10
C VAL A 387 -3.96 19.64 5.35
N GLU A 388 -3.10 20.65 5.17
CA GLU A 388 -3.46 22.05 5.40
C GLU A 388 -4.38 22.58 4.30
N ARG A 389 -4.15 22.18 3.05
CA ARG A 389 -5.05 22.52 1.94
C ARG A 389 -6.47 22.02 2.22
N LEU A 390 -6.62 20.76 2.61
CA LEU A 390 -7.93 20.21 2.98
C LEU A 390 -8.52 20.93 4.19
N ARG A 391 -7.73 21.19 5.25
CA ARG A 391 -8.18 21.86 6.48
C ARG A 391 -8.77 23.24 6.20
N GLN A 392 -8.15 23.98 5.29
CA GLN A 392 -8.58 25.32 4.88
C GLN A 392 -9.58 25.32 3.71
N GLY A 393 -9.98 24.16 3.20
CA GLY A 393 -10.87 24.07 2.03
C GLY A 393 -10.25 24.66 0.75
N ARG A 394 -8.93 24.52 0.59
CA ARG A 394 -8.17 25.03 -0.55
C ARG A 394 -8.10 24.00 -1.68
N GLU A 395 -7.95 24.51 -2.89
CA GLU A 395 -7.73 23.70 -4.09
C GLU A 395 -6.39 22.94 -4.04
N LEU A 396 -6.41 21.72 -4.56
CA LEU A 396 -5.25 20.84 -4.66
C LEU A 396 -4.52 21.07 -5.97
N ALA A 397 -3.19 21.13 -5.92
CA ALA A 397 -2.34 21.14 -7.10
C ALA A 397 -2.47 19.81 -7.86
N MET A 398 -2.66 19.90 -9.18
CA MET A 398 -2.76 18.72 -10.04
C MET A 398 -1.46 17.93 -10.09
N TYR A 399 -1.59 16.62 -10.05
CA TYR A 399 -0.47 15.69 -10.18
C TYR A 399 -0.17 15.36 -11.64
N ASP A 400 1.11 15.16 -11.96
CA ASP A 400 1.56 14.62 -13.24
C ASP A 400 1.79 13.09 -13.14
N ARG A 401 0.91 12.31 -13.80
CA ARG A 401 1.01 10.84 -13.83
C ARG A 401 2.29 10.36 -14.52
N GLY A 402 2.81 11.12 -15.49
CA GLY A 402 4.06 10.81 -16.18
C GLY A 402 5.30 10.92 -15.28
N ARG A 403 5.15 11.47 -14.07
CA ARG A 403 6.23 11.65 -13.07
C ARG A 403 6.05 10.78 -11.84
N PHE A 404 5.08 9.88 -11.83
CA PHE A 404 4.86 9.00 -10.68
C PHE A 404 6.05 8.08 -10.43
N TYR A 405 6.65 7.55 -11.49
CA TYR A 405 7.71 6.58 -11.38
C TYR A 405 8.99 7.11 -12.04
N GLY A 406 10.12 6.97 -11.36
CA GLY A 406 11.43 7.04 -11.98
C GLY A 406 11.77 5.78 -12.80
N PRO A 407 12.96 5.72 -13.41
CA PRO A 407 13.97 6.76 -13.44
C PRO A 407 13.58 7.93 -14.36
N THR A 408 14.04 9.13 -14.02
CA THR A 408 13.89 10.34 -14.86
C THR A 408 15.26 11.02 -14.98
N SER A 409 15.43 11.91 -15.96
CA SER A 409 16.70 12.66 -16.16
C SER A 409 17.14 13.48 -14.94
N LYS A 410 16.18 13.97 -14.17
CA LYS A 410 16.36 14.68 -12.89
C LYS A 410 15.45 14.04 -11.83
N ARG A 411 16.01 13.55 -10.72
CA ARG A 411 15.28 12.73 -9.73
C ARG A 411 14.29 13.54 -8.90
N GLU A 412 14.57 14.82 -8.69
CA GLU A 412 13.76 15.77 -7.94
C GLU A 412 12.45 16.14 -8.67
N VAL A 413 12.44 16.06 -10.00
CA VAL A 413 11.32 16.53 -10.83
C VAL A 413 10.08 15.63 -10.70
N GLY A 414 8.94 16.23 -10.40
CA GLY A 414 7.70 15.56 -10.03
C GLY A 414 7.79 14.74 -8.75
N TYR A 415 8.75 15.06 -7.87
CA TYR A 415 9.00 14.35 -6.62
C TYR A 415 9.06 15.34 -5.45
N THR A 416 10.11 16.16 -5.37
CA THR A 416 10.34 17.17 -4.32
C THR A 416 10.17 18.62 -4.80
N ASP A 417 9.94 18.83 -6.10
CA ASP A 417 9.77 20.15 -6.73
C ASP A 417 8.31 20.66 -6.73
N TYR A 418 7.37 19.91 -6.16
CA TYR A 418 6.01 20.40 -5.93
C TYR A 418 6.00 21.41 -4.79
N LYS A 419 5.50 22.61 -5.07
CA LYS A 419 5.41 23.71 -4.10
C LYS A 419 4.28 23.49 -3.09
N THR A 420 4.53 23.89 -1.84
CA THR A 420 3.46 24.19 -0.89
C THR A 420 2.67 25.42 -1.36
N ARG A 421 1.45 25.59 -0.84
CA ARG A 421 0.64 26.77 -1.19
C ARG A 421 1.29 28.09 -0.76
N LYS A 422 2.06 28.07 0.32
CA LYS A 422 2.80 29.25 0.78
C LYS A 422 3.85 29.66 -0.26
N GLU A 423 4.60 28.70 -0.80
CA GLU A 423 5.62 28.91 -1.85
C GLU A 423 5.04 29.21 -3.25
N GLU A 424 3.75 28.92 -3.47
CA GLU A 424 3.02 29.35 -4.67
C GLU A 424 2.65 30.85 -4.61
N GLN A 425 2.59 31.44 -3.42
CA GLN A 425 2.18 32.83 -3.18
C GLN A 425 3.37 33.80 -3.01
N GLU A 426 4.55 33.25 -2.70
CA GLU A 426 5.85 33.92 -2.69
C GLU A 426 6.48 33.87 -4.10
#